data_AF-A0A4V2DZX6-F1
#
_entry.id   AF-A0A4V2DZX6-F1
#
_cell.length_a   1.000
_cell.length_b   1.000
_cell.length_c   1.000
_cell.angle_alpha   90.00
_cell.angle_beta   90.00
_cell.angle_gamma   90.00
#
_symmetry.space_group_name_H-M   'P 1'
#
loop_
_entity.id
_entity.type
_entity.pdbx_description
1 polymer ?
#
loop_
_entity_poly.entity_id
_entity_poly.type
_entity_poly.pdbx_seq_one_letter_code
_entity_poly.pdbx_strand_id
1 'polypeptide(L)'
;MDKILEFFDNKIPYTLTVRVTPKASANRLKAQIQEDGTVLIRAYLTIVPEDGKANKALLKMLAKELGLPLGAFEITHGLKSRTKTIRINI
;
A
#
# COMPACT_ATOMS: atom_id res chain seq x y z
N MET A 1 1.07 14.51 -7.33
CA MET A 1 1.66 13.18 -7.55
C MET A 1 2.37 12.86 -6.26
N ASP A 2 1.77 12.00 -5.42
CA ASP A 2 2.36 11.66 -4.11
C ASP A 2 3.65 10.88 -4.39
N LYS A 3 4.78 11.48 -4.04
CA LYS A 3 6.10 10.98 -4.41
C LYS A 3 6.53 9.85 -3.46
N ILE A 4 5.74 8.79 -3.38
CA ILE A 4 6.02 7.62 -2.52
C ILE A 4 7.41 7.05 -2.81
N LEU A 5 7.84 7.06 -4.08
CA LEU A 5 9.17 6.61 -4.49
C LEU A 5 10.33 7.45 -3.91
N GLU A 6 10.12 8.72 -3.59
CA GLU A 6 11.17 9.53 -2.91
C GLU A 6 11.50 8.98 -1.52
N PHE A 7 10.53 8.37 -0.84
CA PHE A 7 10.75 7.75 0.46
C PHE A 7 11.59 6.47 0.37
N PHE A 8 11.74 5.91 -0.84
CA PHE A 8 12.51 4.70 -1.09
C PHE A 8 13.77 4.97 -1.91
N ASP A 9 14.34 6.18 -1.84
CA ASP A 9 15.54 6.55 -2.61
C ASP A 9 15.34 6.33 -4.13
N ASN A 10 14.12 6.59 -4.62
CA ASN A 10 13.68 6.29 -5.99
C ASN A 10 13.82 4.83 -6.42
N LYS A 11 13.88 3.89 -5.47
CA LYS A 11 13.91 2.45 -5.72
C LYS A 11 12.58 1.81 -5.34
N ILE A 12 12.27 0.71 -6.01
CA ILE A 12 11.09 -0.08 -5.69
C ILE A 12 11.49 -1.07 -4.59
N PRO A 13 10.91 -0.97 -3.38
CA PRO A 13 11.22 -1.90 -2.31
C PRO A 13 10.64 -3.28 -2.62
N TYR A 14 11.33 -4.33 -2.19
CA TYR A 14 10.84 -5.70 -2.32
C TYR A 14 9.61 -5.98 -1.44
N THR A 15 9.53 -5.31 -0.29
CA THR A 15 8.45 -5.46 0.67
C THR A 15 7.96 -4.09 1.15
N LEU A 16 6.64 -3.91 1.16
CA LEU A 16 5.96 -2.73 1.68
C LEU A 16 5.06 -3.10 2.86
N THR A 17 5.17 -2.36 3.95
CA THR A 17 4.20 -2.39 5.03
C THR A 17 3.14 -1.33 4.77
N VAL A 18 1.90 -1.77 4.61
CA VAL A 18 0.77 -0.88 4.30
C VAL A 18 -0.32 -0.99 5.34
N ARG A 19 -0.63 0.13 6.00
CA ARG A 19 -1.74 0.26 6.94
C ARG A 19 -2.96 0.83 6.24
N VAL A 20 -4.00 0.02 6.12
CA VAL A 20 -5.28 0.36 5.51
C VAL A 20 -6.19 1.04 6.53
N THR A 21 -6.67 2.21 6.16
CA THR A 21 -7.72 2.96 6.85
C THR A 21 -8.98 2.92 5.97
N PRO A 22 -9.92 1.98 6.22
CA PRO A 22 -11.18 1.93 5.49
C PRO A 22 -12.11 3.08 5.91
N LYS A 23 -13.18 3.31 5.14
CA LYS A 23 -14.15 4.41 5.35
C LYS A 23 -13.49 5.79 5.42
N ALA A 24 -12.41 5.99 4.67
CA ALA A 24 -11.82 7.31 4.52
C ALA A 24 -12.70 8.22 3.66
N SER A 25 -12.58 9.54 3.84
CA SER A 25 -13.32 10.52 3.03
C SER A 25 -12.86 10.56 1.56
N ALA A 26 -11.62 10.14 1.28
CA ALA A 26 -11.07 10.05 -0.08
C ALA A 26 -10.00 8.95 -0.17
N ASN A 27 -9.78 8.44 -1.39
CA ASN A 27 -8.69 7.50 -1.67
C ASN A 27 -7.36 8.27 -1.73
N ARG A 28 -6.43 7.98 -0.81
CA ARG A 28 -5.07 8.55 -0.83
C ARG A 28 -4.05 7.58 -0.22
N LEU A 29 -2.83 7.62 -0.74
CA LEU A 29 -1.68 6.92 -0.15
C LEU A 29 -0.76 7.97 0.47
N LYS A 30 -0.20 7.67 1.63
CA LYS A 30 0.83 8.50 2.28
C LYS A 30 1.97 7.62 2.73
N ALA A 31 3.21 8.04 2.48
CA ALA A 31 4.39 7.41 3.05
C ALA A 31 4.82 8.17 4.32
N GLN A 32 5.30 7.43 5.31
CA GLN A 32 5.84 7.99 6.55
C GLN A 32 7.04 7.15 6.99
N ILE A 33 8.12 7.79 7.41
CA ILE A 33 9.27 7.12 8.02
C ILE A 33 8.92 6.84 9.50
N GLN A 34 9.08 5.60 9.93
CA GLN A 34 8.92 5.20 11.33
C GLN A 34 10.20 5.47 12.13
N GLU A 35 10.11 5.41 13.45
CA GLU A 35 11.24 5.64 14.37
C GLU A 35 12.41 4.67 14.14
N ASP A 36 12.10 3.46 13.63
CA ASP A 36 13.06 2.42 13.24
C ASP A 36 13.68 2.65 11.84
N GLY A 37 13.30 3.72 11.14
CA GLY A 37 13.79 4.04 9.79
C GLY A 37 13.06 3.31 8.67
N THR A 38 12.16 2.38 8.98
CA THR A 38 11.29 1.74 7.99
C THR A 38 10.20 2.68 7.46
N VAL A 39 9.84 2.53 6.19
CA VAL A 39 8.75 3.30 5.58
C VAL A 39 7.42 2.59 5.77
N LEU A 40 6.47 3.26 6.40
CA LEU A 40 5.09 2.82 6.54
C LEU A 40 4.21 3.56 5.52
N ILE A 41 3.51 2.80 4.69
CA ILE A 41 2.50 3.34 3.79
C ILE A 41 1.14 3.34 4.48
N ARG A 42 0.42 4.46 4.46
CA ARG A 42 -0.96 4.56 4.91
C ARG A 42 -1.89 4.66 3.71
N ALA A 43 -2.70 3.64 3.50
CA ALA A 43 -3.70 3.58 2.46
C ALA A 43 -5.06 3.99 3.04
N TYR A 44 -5.55 5.15 2.64
CA TYR A 44 -6.88 5.62 2.97
C TYR A 44 -7.79 5.16 1.85
N LEU A 45 -8.77 4.31 2.16
CA LEU A 45 -9.70 3.77 1.18
C LEU A 45 -11.12 4.17 1.55
N THR A 46 -11.88 4.67 0.59
CA THR A 46 -13.30 5.02 0.78
C THR A 46 -14.19 3.78 0.93
N ILE A 47 -13.72 2.64 0.43
CA ILE A 47 -14.48 1.40 0.43
C ILE A 47 -14.62 0.82 1.84
N VAL A 48 -15.79 0.22 2.07
CA VAL A 48 -16.03 -0.62 3.25
C VAL A 48 -15.16 -1.88 3.15
N PRO A 49 -14.63 -2.38 4.29
CA PRO A 49 -13.81 -3.57 4.34
C PRO A 49 -14.69 -4.83 4.23
N GLU A 50 -15.42 -4.96 3.13
CA GLU A 50 -16.17 -6.17 2.79
C GLU A 50 -15.27 -7.11 1.98
N ASP A 51 -15.23 -8.36 2.42
CA ASP A 51 -14.77 -9.55 1.70
C ASP A 51 -13.79 -9.32 0.53
N GLY A 52 -12.53 -9.02 0.86
CA GLY A 52 -11.45 -8.89 -0.13
C GLY A 52 -11.50 -7.68 -1.07
N LYS A 53 -12.57 -6.87 -1.07
CA LYS A 53 -12.64 -5.62 -1.86
C LYS A 53 -11.56 -4.63 -1.44
N ALA A 54 -11.30 -4.54 -0.12
CA ALA A 54 -10.20 -3.75 0.47
C ALA A 54 -8.83 -4.12 -0.12
N ASN A 55 -8.58 -5.42 -0.26
CA ASN A 55 -7.32 -5.94 -0.79
C ASN A 55 -7.15 -5.56 -2.26
N LYS A 56 -8.17 -5.81 -3.09
CA LYS A 56 -8.13 -5.48 -4.52
C LYS A 56 -7.96 -3.99 -4.76
N ALA A 57 -8.66 -3.14 -4.02
CA ALA A 57 -8.53 -1.69 -4.16
C ALA A 57 -7.13 -1.21 -3.75
N LEU A 58 -6.59 -1.76 -2.65
CA LEU A 58 -5.23 -1.44 -2.22
C LEU A 58 -4.21 -1.77 -3.31
N LEU A 59 -4.24 -3.00 -3.85
CA LEU A 59 -3.29 -3.44 -4.86
C LEU A 59 -3.39 -2.59 -6.13
N LYS A 60 -4.62 -2.29 -6.58
CA LYS A 60 -4.85 -1.38 -7.72
C LYS A 60 -4.28 0.01 -7.48
N MET A 61 -4.40 0.52 -6.26
CA MET A 61 -3.92 1.84 -5.91
C MET A 61 -2.38 1.88 -5.88
N LEU A 62 -1.73 0.87 -5.31
CA LEU A 62 -0.28 0.73 -5.30
C LEU A 62 0.28 0.57 -6.71
N ALA A 63 -0.35 -0.25 -7.55
CA ALA A 63 0.02 -0.42 -8.95
C ALA A 63 0.00 0.90 -9.73
N LYS A 64 -1.03 1.72 -9.50
CA LYS A 64 -1.14 3.04 -10.12
C LYS A 64 -0.06 4.01 -9.64
N GLU A 65 0.20 4.07 -8.33
CA GLU A 65 1.18 5.01 -7.78
C GLU A 65 2.63 4.64 -8.12
N LEU A 66 2.96 3.35 -8.17
CA LEU A 66 4.31 2.87 -8.50
C LEU A 66 4.52 2.63 -10.00
N GLY A 67 3.46 2.74 -10.82
CA GLY A 67 3.53 2.50 -12.26
C GLY A 67 3.83 1.04 -12.64
N LEU A 68 3.49 0.09 -11.78
CA LEU A 68 3.77 -1.35 -11.96
C LEU A 68 2.50 -2.13 -12.28
N PRO A 69 2.60 -3.29 -12.96
CA PRO A 69 1.45 -4.14 -13.21
C PRO A 69 0.88 -4.69 -11.89
N LEU A 70 -0.45 -4.89 -11.83
CA LEU A 70 -1.13 -5.42 -10.64
C LEU A 70 -0.56 -6.77 -10.18
N GLY A 71 -0.13 -7.61 -11.12
CA GLY A 71 0.46 -8.92 -10.85
C GLY A 71 1.85 -8.86 -10.17
N ALA A 72 2.51 -7.70 -10.16
CA ALA A 72 3.73 -7.51 -9.40
C ALA A 72 3.46 -7.43 -7.88
N PHE A 73 2.22 -7.24 -7.44
CA PHE A 73 1.90 -7.03 -6.04
C PHE A 73 1.19 -8.23 -5.42
N GLU A 74 1.73 -8.71 -4.31
CA GLU A 74 1.17 -9.85 -3.57
C GLU A 74 1.03 -9.52 -2.09
N ILE A 75 -0.14 -9.79 -1.51
CA ILE A 75 -0.35 -9.65 -0.05
C ILE A 75 0.20 -10.92 0.61
N THR A 76 1.37 -10.84 1.23
CA THR A 76 1.97 -11.99 1.92
C THR A 76 1.44 -12.13 3.34
N HIS A 77 1.09 -11.02 4.01
CA HIS A 77 0.58 -11.02 5.37
C HIS A 77 -0.55 -10.01 5.59
N GLY A 78 -1.40 -10.27 6.59
CA GLY A 78 -2.42 -9.33 7.03
C GLY A 78 -3.70 -9.32 6.18
N LEU A 79 -4.04 -10.43 5.52
CA LEU A 79 -5.27 -10.55 4.72
C LEU A 79 -6.53 -10.11 5.49
N LYS A 80 -6.65 -10.48 6.77
CA LYS A 80 -7.73 -10.10 7.69
C LYS A 80 -7.42 -8.88 8.56
N SER A 81 -6.20 -8.34 8.47
CA SER A 81 -5.72 -7.23 9.29
C SER A 81 -5.76 -5.90 8.53
N ARG A 82 -5.82 -4.80 9.28
CA ARG A 82 -5.68 -3.44 8.72
C ARG A 82 -4.25 -3.18 8.25
N THR A 83 -3.26 -3.76 8.90
CA THR A 83 -1.85 -3.74 8.44
C THR A 83 -1.61 -4.93 7.54
N LYS A 84 -1.05 -4.67 6.36
CA LYS A 84 -0.79 -5.65 5.30
C LYS A 84 0.67 -5.55 4.89
N THR A 85 1.28 -6.69 4.64
CA THR A 85 2.61 -6.76 4.05
C THR A 85 2.45 -7.13 2.60
N ILE A 86 2.95 -6.27 1.71
CA ILE A 86 2.86 -6.42 0.27
C ILE A 86 4.25 -6.72 -0.25
N ARG A 87 4.40 -7.85 -0.95
CA ARG A 87 5.61 -8.15 -1.72
C ARG A 87 5.45 -7.57 -3.11
N ILE A 88 6.54 -6.99 -3.62
CA ILE A 88 6.63 -6.49 -4.99
C ILE A 88 7.61 -7.38 -5.75
N ASN A 89 7.15 -7.98 -6.84
CA ASN A 89 7.91 -8.83 -7.73
C ASN A 89 7.95 -8.19 -9.12
N ILE A 90 9.09 -7.57 -9.46
CA ILE A 90 9.37 -6.89 -10.72
C ILE A 90 10.42 -7.62 -11.52
#